data_AF-A0A2E1MX94-F1
#
_entry.id   AF-A0A2E1MX94-F1
#
_cell.length_a   1.000
_cell.length_b   1.000
_cell.length_c   1.000
_cell.angle_alpha   90.00
_cell.angle_beta   90.00
_cell.angle_gamma   90.00
#
_symmetry.space_group_name_H-M   'P 1'
#
loop_
_entity.id
_entity.type
_entity.pdbx_description
1 polymer ?
#
loop_
_entity_poly.entity_id
_entity_poly.type
_entity_poly.pdbx_seq_one_letter_code
_entity_poly.pdbx_strand_id
1 'polypeptide(L)'
;MVKKNIIFILVLFSILLMDSLPIGFTDEEFQNRHLINGMGRETDPPIGPIRSIAEYEPMQGVLIRYPFGISTDLIREMASDVVVYCLVSSFNESAARNQMSNAGVNMNNVEFIIGNTDSYWTRDYGPWWVVDGNGEVGVVDFTYNRPRPNDNAAPSKVANHLNVPYYSADVVQTGGNYMTDGYGMSASTQIAYTENGCIDSNCNASNSNTNCDYVPLPNNFCTSVDNTMLQYYGITDYHVVADPTDEYIDHIDCWSKFLSPEKLLIRSVPPNHPQYSEIEEVVDYFESISNSFGNSWEIFRVYTPNDQPYTNSLILNNKIFVPITNSSNDQAALSIYEQAMPGYEVLGFTGSWDSTDALHCRVKGIPDLSLYQYSTGDVNMDGSINVQDIIVIVNFILSINSPTSIESNLADLNSDDDINIQDVILIVNLILR
;
A
#
# COMPACT_ATOMS: atom_id res chain seq x y z
N MET A 1 14.95 -73.31 13.16
CA MET A 1 14.89 -72.01 13.87
C MET A 1 15.48 -70.94 12.96
N VAL A 2 14.64 -70.23 12.21
CA VAL A 2 15.06 -69.11 11.36
C VAL A 2 14.68 -67.84 12.12
N LYS A 3 15.68 -67.08 12.60
CA LYS A 3 15.48 -65.77 13.22
C LYS A 3 15.15 -64.76 12.12
N LYS A 4 13.92 -64.23 12.12
CA LYS A 4 13.53 -63.05 11.34
C LYS A 4 14.13 -61.82 12.02
N ASN A 5 15.08 -61.16 11.35
CA ASN A 5 15.51 -59.82 11.71
C ASN A 5 14.45 -58.83 11.20
N ILE A 6 13.72 -58.21 12.13
CA ILE A 6 12.83 -57.08 11.84
C ILE A 6 13.72 -55.83 11.86
N ILE A 7 13.92 -55.23 10.68
CA ILE A 7 14.57 -53.93 10.54
C ILE A 7 13.49 -52.87 10.82
N PHE A 8 13.63 -52.15 11.92
CA PHE A 8 12.86 -50.94 12.19
C PHE A 8 13.43 -49.83 11.30
N ILE A 9 12.72 -49.47 10.23
CA ILE A 9 13.01 -48.26 9.46
C ILE A 9 12.38 -47.11 10.25
N LEU A 10 13.21 -46.38 11.00
CA LEU A 10 12.84 -45.08 11.56
C LEU A 10 12.80 -44.09 10.40
N VAL A 11 11.60 -43.78 9.91
CA VAL A 11 11.39 -42.65 9.00
C VAL A 11 11.41 -41.40 9.87
N LEU A 12 12.56 -40.72 9.92
CA LEU A 12 12.61 -39.33 10.40
C LEU A 12 11.88 -38.48 9.35
N PHE A 13 10.62 -38.15 9.61
CA PHE A 13 9.97 -37.01 9.00
C PHE A 13 10.56 -35.75 9.65
N SER A 14 11.61 -35.19 9.06
CA SER A 14 11.94 -33.79 9.25
C SER A 14 10.82 -32.98 8.62
N ILE A 15 9.90 -32.49 9.44
CA ILE A 15 9.03 -31.38 9.06
C ILE A 15 9.97 -30.20 8.83
N LEU A 16 10.34 -29.96 7.57
CA LEU A 16 10.89 -28.68 7.15
C LEU A 16 9.76 -27.69 7.32
N LEU A 17 9.69 -27.05 8.48
CA LEU A 17 9.10 -25.72 8.59
C LEU A 17 9.89 -24.87 7.60
N MET A 18 9.32 -24.56 6.44
CA MET A 18 9.89 -23.53 5.58
C MET A 18 9.70 -22.22 6.34
N ASP A 19 10.76 -21.77 7.00
CA ASP A 19 10.83 -20.43 7.55
C ASP A 19 10.57 -19.42 6.42
N SER A 20 9.91 -18.31 6.75
CA SER A 20 9.83 -17.18 5.83
C SER A 20 11.25 -16.77 5.44
N LEU A 21 11.47 -16.45 4.17
CA LEU A 21 12.66 -15.66 3.76
C LEU A 21 12.72 -14.36 4.59
N PRO A 22 13.88 -13.69 4.76
CA PRO A 22 14.09 -12.39 5.45
C PRO A 22 13.62 -11.17 4.62
N ILE A 23 13.39 -9.99 5.21
CA ILE A 23 12.79 -8.85 4.46
C ILE A 23 13.77 -8.31 3.40
N GLY A 24 15.04 -8.22 3.77
CA GLY A 24 16.15 -7.98 2.86
C GLY A 24 16.46 -9.17 1.96
N PHE A 25 17.41 -8.96 1.05
CA PHE A 25 17.99 -10.04 0.26
C PHE A 25 18.75 -11.02 1.16
N THR A 26 18.51 -12.31 0.98
CA THR A 26 19.53 -13.31 1.31
C THR A 26 20.73 -13.19 0.35
N ASP A 27 21.88 -13.75 0.74
CA ASP A 27 23.06 -13.79 -0.15
C ASP A 27 22.74 -14.40 -1.52
N GLU A 28 21.93 -15.47 -1.55
CA GLU A 28 21.51 -16.13 -2.79
C GLU A 28 20.59 -15.22 -3.63
N GLU A 29 19.59 -14.60 -3.00
CA GLU A 29 18.70 -13.67 -3.69
C GLU A 29 19.48 -12.47 -4.24
N PHE A 30 20.48 -11.96 -3.52
CA PHE A 30 21.29 -10.83 -3.98
C PHE A 30 22.07 -11.17 -5.26
N GLN A 31 22.64 -12.37 -5.34
CA GLN A 31 23.30 -12.85 -6.57
C GLN A 31 22.29 -13.06 -7.72
N ASN A 32 21.07 -13.45 -7.36
CA ASN A 32 19.97 -13.72 -8.30
C ASN A 32 19.07 -12.51 -8.57
N ARG A 33 19.41 -11.30 -8.10
CA ARG A 33 18.58 -10.09 -8.30
C ARG A 33 18.32 -9.76 -9.77
N HIS A 34 19.20 -10.20 -10.68
CA HIS A 34 19.01 -10.08 -12.13
C HIS A 34 17.74 -10.81 -12.64
N LEU A 35 17.19 -11.75 -11.87
CA LEU A 35 15.94 -12.46 -12.19
C LEU A 35 14.70 -11.58 -11.98
N ILE A 36 14.77 -10.50 -11.20
CA ILE A 36 13.63 -9.61 -10.91
C ILE A 36 13.03 -9.08 -12.22
N ASN A 37 13.87 -8.60 -13.13
CA ASN A 37 13.46 -8.08 -14.45
C ASN A 37 12.78 -9.14 -15.32
N GLY A 38 12.98 -10.43 -15.04
CA GLY A 38 12.32 -11.53 -15.76
C GLY A 38 10.95 -11.89 -15.17
N MET A 39 10.56 -11.32 -14.04
CA MET A 39 9.27 -11.57 -13.40
C MET A 39 8.17 -10.58 -13.81
N GLY A 40 8.54 -9.54 -14.57
CA GLY A 40 7.64 -8.50 -15.02
C GLY A 40 6.50 -9.00 -15.90
N ARG A 41 5.39 -8.27 -15.83
CA ARG A 41 4.14 -8.54 -16.53
C ARG A 41 3.54 -7.19 -16.91
N GLU A 42 3.00 -7.12 -18.12
CA GLU A 42 2.37 -5.91 -18.62
C GLU A 42 0.99 -6.26 -19.18
N THR A 43 -0.02 -5.51 -18.75
CA THR A 43 -1.35 -5.45 -19.38
C THR A 43 -1.58 -4.04 -19.89
N ASP A 44 -2.63 -3.81 -20.69
CA ASP A 44 -3.12 -2.44 -20.87
C ASP A 44 -3.47 -1.83 -19.49
N PRO A 45 -3.29 -0.51 -19.29
CA PRO A 45 -3.66 0.15 -18.04
C PRO A 45 -5.18 0.12 -17.80
N PRO A 46 -5.64 0.34 -16.55
CA PRO A 46 -7.06 0.58 -16.28
C PRO A 46 -7.61 1.74 -17.12
N ILE A 47 -8.91 1.71 -17.39
CA ILE A 47 -9.55 2.80 -18.12
C ILE A 47 -9.48 4.06 -17.25
N GLY A 48 -8.98 5.15 -17.81
CA GLY A 48 -8.91 6.44 -17.12
C GLY A 48 -10.30 7.06 -16.95
N PRO A 49 -10.47 7.96 -15.97
CA PRO A 49 -9.54 8.36 -14.90
C PRO A 49 -9.19 7.21 -13.94
N ILE A 50 -8.01 7.28 -13.35
CA ILE A 50 -7.56 6.30 -12.35
C ILE A 50 -7.31 7.05 -11.05
N ARG A 51 -7.70 6.46 -9.92
CA ARG A 51 -7.41 6.99 -8.59
C ARG A 51 -6.89 5.88 -7.69
N SER A 52 -5.67 6.03 -7.19
CA SER A 52 -5.16 5.14 -6.14
C SER A 52 -5.98 5.28 -4.85
N ILE A 53 -6.17 4.19 -4.12
CA ILE A 53 -6.91 4.18 -2.86
C ILE A 53 -5.93 4.31 -1.70
N ALA A 54 -6.12 5.33 -0.86
CA ALA A 54 -5.29 5.59 0.31
C ALA A 54 -5.61 4.66 1.48
N GLU A 55 -4.65 4.49 2.39
CA GLU A 55 -4.77 3.55 3.50
C GLU A 55 -5.82 3.96 4.55
N TYR A 56 -6.08 5.26 4.69
CA TYR A 56 -7.07 5.80 5.64
C TYR A 56 -8.49 5.83 5.07
N GLU A 57 -8.71 5.34 3.85
CA GLU A 57 -10.04 5.15 3.30
C GLU A 57 -10.70 3.87 3.87
N PRO A 58 -12.03 3.67 3.71
CA PRO A 58 -12.70 2.49 4.24
C PRO A 58 -12.17 1.17 3.67
N MET A 59 -11.90 0.23 4.58
CA MET A 59 -11.37 -1.09 4.31
C MET A 59 -12.36 -2.15 4.74
N GLN A 60 -12.73 -3.07 3.85
CA GLN A 60 -13.53 -4.24 4.21
C GLN A 60 -12.71 -5.35 4.86
N GLY A 61 -11.38 -5.31 4.70
CA GLY A 61 -10.51 -6.37 5.15
C GLY A 61 -9.04 -6.02 5.23
N VAL A 62 -8.28 -7.00 5.68
CA VAL A 62 -6.81 -6.97 5.74
C VAL A 62 -6.25 -8.28 5.20
N LEU A 63 -5.21 -8.16 4.40
CA LEU A 63 -4.43 -9.27 3.88
C LEU A 63 -3.26 -9.56 4.83
N ILE A 64 -3.15 -10.82 5.21
CA ILE A 64 -2.02 -11.39 5.96
C ILE A 64 -1.56 -12.69 5.30
N ARG A 65 -0.43 -13.24 5.73
CA ARG A 65 0.10 -14.51 5.20
C ARG A 65 0.43 -15.48 6.33
N TYR A 66 0.20 -16.78 6.07
CA TYR A 66 0.65 -17.88 6.91
C TYR A 66 1.83 -18.64 6.27
N PRO A 67 2.89 -19.03 7.02
CA PRO A 67 3.10 -18.81 8.47
C PRO A 67 3.13 -17.34 8.88
N PHE A 68 2.55 -17.05 10.06
CA PHE A 68 2.30 -15.67 10.50
C PHE A 68 3.60 -14.95 10.86
N GLY A 69 3.79 -13.75 10.30
CA GLY A 69 4.78 -12.77 10.75
C GLY A 69 4.26 -11.85 11.87
N ILE A 70 3.01 -11.99 12.28
CA ILE A 70 2.35 -11.16 13.29
C ILE A 70 1.74 -12.02 14.40
N SER A 71 1.49 -11.41 15.56
CA SER A 71 0.88 -12.11 16.70
C SER A 71 -0.59 -12.45 16.41
N THR A 72 -1.07 -13.55 16.98
CA THR A 72 -2.50 -13.91 16.89
C THR A 72 -3.39 -12.93 17.66
N ASP A 73 -2.86 -12.17 18.60
CA ASP A 73 -3.58 -11.09 19.26
C ASP A 73 -3.91 -9.95 18.30
N LEU A 74 -2.94 -9.56 17.45
CA LEU A 74 -3.18 -8.59 16.39
C LEU A 74 -4.21 -9.10 15.37
N ILE A 75 -4.09 -10.36 14.95
CA ILE A 75 -5.06 -11.00 14.03
C ILE A 75 -6.46 -11.01 14.64
N ARG A 76 -6.58 -11.34 15.94
CA ARG A 76 -7.85 -11.36 16.66
C ARG A 76 -8.48 -9.98 16.75
N GLU A 77 -7.69 -8.94 16.98
CA GLU A 77 -8.18 -7.56 17.01
C GLU A 77 -8.69 -7.13 15.64
N MET A 78 -7.94 -7.35 14.56
CA MET A 78 -8.40 -7.01 13.20
C MET A 78 -9.68 -7.76 12.81
N ALA A 79 -9.76 -9.06 13.14
CA ALA A 79 -10.94 -9.88 12.87
C ALA A 79 -12.19 -9.48 13.68
N SER A 80 -12.07 -8.56 14.63
CA SER A 80 -13.22 -8.03 15.36
C SER A 80 -14.05 -7.05 14.53
N ASP A 81 -13.43 -6.36 13.56
CA ASP A 81 -14.09 -5.32 12.76
C ASP A 81 -14.18 -5.66 11.27
N VAL A 82 -13.15 -6.30 10.71
CA VAL A 82 -13.03 -6.53 9.26
C VAL A 82 -12.70 -7.98 8.94
N VAL A 83 -12.79 -8.35 7.66
CA VAL A 83 -12.40 -9.69 7.19
C VAL A 83 -10.87 -9.80 7.15
N VAL A 84 -10.31 -10.83 7.79
CA VAL A 84 -8.90 -11.21 7.65
C VAL A 84 -8.78 -12.20 6.50
N TYR A 85 -8.20 -11.73 5.39
CA TYR A 85 -7.82 -12.56 4.25
C TYR A 85 -6.43 -13.13 4.48
N CYS A 86 -6.32 -14.45 4.63
CA CYS A 86 -5.07 -15.13 4.91
C CYS A 86 -4.57 -15.88 3.67
N LEU A 87 -3.49 -15.39 3.05
CA LEU A 87 -2.72 -16.14 2.06
C LEU A 87 -2.07 -17.36 2.72
N VAL A 88 -2.37 -18.54 2.21
CA VAL A 88 -1.86 -19.79 2.77
C VAL A 88 -1.72 -20.87 1.71
N SER A 89 -0.70 -21.71 1.81
CA SER A 89 -0.61 -22.90 0.95
C SER A 89 -1.69 -23.92 1.34
N SER A 90 -2.16 -24.72 0.38
CA SER A 90 -3.17 -25.76 0.64
C SER A 90 -2.74 -26.76 1.73
N PHE A 91 -1.43 -27.02 1.84
CA PHE A 91 -0.86 -27.87 2.87
C PHE A 91 -0.99 -27.28 4.29
N ASN A 92 -0.96 -25.96 4.41
CA ASN A 92 -0.89 -25.25 5.68
C ASN A 92 -2.23 -24.68 6.17
N GLU A 93 -3.28 -24.67 5.35
CA GLU A 93 -4.58 -24.06 5.68
C GLU A 93 -5.16 -24.61 7.00
N SER A 94 -5.12 -25.92 7.19
CA SER A 94 -5.62 -26.56 8.43
C SER A 94 -4.83 -26.12 9.66
N ALA A 95 -3.52 -25.91 9.54
CA ALA A 95 -2.67 -25.44 10.63
C ALA A 95 -2.99 -23.97 10.99
N ALA A 96 -3.10 -23.11 9.97
CA ALA A 96 -3.48 -21.71 10.13
C ALA A 96 -4.84 -21.56 10.82
N ARG A 97 -5.85 -22.30 10.34
CA ARG A 97 -7.21 -22.35 10.91
C ARG A 97 -7.19 -22.76 12.38
N ASN A 98 -6.46 -23.82 12.72
CA ASN A 98 -6.35 -24.30 14.09
C ASN A 98 -5.64 -23.28 15.00
N GLN A 99 -4.56 -22.65 14.53
CA GLN A 99 -3.85 -21.64 15.31
C GLN A 99 -4.72 -20.41 15.59
N MET A 100 -5.42 -19.87 14.57
CA MET A 100 -6.35 -18.75 14.75
C MET A 100 -7.52 -19.11 15.66
N SER A 101 -8.15 -20.27 15.45
CA SER A 101 -9.28 -20.73 16.28
C SER A 101 -8.86 -20.91 17.75
N ASN A 102 -7.68 -21.47 18.01
CA ASN A 102 -7.18 -21.67 19.37
C ASN A 102 -6.82 -20.33 20.05
N ALA A 103 -6.44 -19.32 19.27
CA ALA A 103 -6.19 -17.97 19.76
C ALA A 103 -7.47 -17.13 19.94
N GLY A 104 -8.65 -17.67 19.64
CA GLY A 104 -9.92 -16.97 19.79
C GLY A 104 -10.18 -15.91 18.71
N VAL A 105 -9.54 -16.01 17.54
CA VAL A 105 -9.86 -15.18 16.38
C VAL A 105 -11.31 -15.45 15.96
N ASN A 106 -12.04 -14.39 15.58
CA ASN A 106 -13.40 -14.53 15.05
C ASN A 106 -13.34 -15.18 13.65
N MET A 107 -13.48 -16.51 13.60
CA MET A 107 -13.37 -17.26 12.34
C MET A 107 -14.48 -16.98 11.33
N ASN A 108 -15.56 -16.26 11.70
CA ASN A 108 -16.55 -15.78 10.74
C ASN A 108 -16.01 -14.62 9.88
N ASN A 109 -14.99 -13.92 10.38
CA ASN A 109 -14.28 -12.84 9.69
C ASN A 109 -12.91 -13.32 9.21
N VAL A 110 -12.79 -14.59 8.79
CA VAL A 110 -11.54 -15.13 8.23
C VAL A 110 -11.83 -15.84 6.92
N GLU A 111 -11.12 -15.42 5.88
CA GLU A 111 -11.11 -16.07 4.58
C GLU A 111 -9.71 -16.53 4.21
N PHE A 112 -9.59 -17.70 3.60
CA PHE A 112 -8.30 -18.24 3.17
C PHE A 112 -8.14 -18.13 1.66
N ILE A 113 -7.06 -17.49 1.23
CA ILE A 113 -6.67 -17.39 -0.18
C ILE A 113 -5.59 -18.44 -0.44
N ILE A 114 -5.94 -19.51 -1.15
CA ILE A 114 -5.04 -20.65 -1.34
C ILE A 114 -3.99 -20.33 -2.40
N GLY A 115 -2.72 -20.35 -2.00
CA GLY A 115 -1.59 -20.16 -2.89
C GLY A 115 -0.26 -20.18 -2.17
N ASN A 116 0.80 -20.61 -2.87
CA ASN A 116 2.15 -20.53 -2.33
C ASN A 116 2.61 -19.07 -2.26
N THR A 117 3.42 -18.75 -1.26
CA THR A 117 4.08 -17.46 -1.02
C THR A 117 5.45 -17.78 -0.42
N ASP A 118 6.44 -16.95 -0.71
CA ASP A 118 7.82 -17.08 -0.24
C ASP A 118 8.00 -16.43 1.13
N SER A 119 7.28 -15.34 1.41
CA SER A 119 7.41 -14.57 2.64
C SER A 119 6.11 -14.00 3.22
N TYR A 120 6.17 -13.42 4.42
CA TYR A 120 5.01 -12.79 5.09
C TYR A 120 4.85 -11.29 4.86
N TRP A 121 5.69 -10.64 4.03
CA TRP A 121 5.61 -9.21 3.74
C TRP A 121 4.52 -8.86 2.73
N THR A 122 3.28 -9.13 3.13
CA THR A 122 2.10 -8.82 2.31
C THR A 122 1.97 -7.34 1.97
N ARG A 123 2.64 -6.45 2.69
CA ARG A 123 2.77 -5.04 2.32
C ARG A 123 3.55 -4.86 1.04
N ASP A 124 4.70 -5.52 0.95
CA ASP A 124 5.70 -5.30 -0.08
C ASP A 124 5.25 -5.85 -1.43
N TYR A 125 4.68 -7.05 -1.44
CA TYR A 125 4.25 -7.73 -2.66
C TYR A 125 2.72 -7.72 -2.86
N GLY A 126 1.95 -7.22 -1.90
CA GLY A 126 0.50 -7.26 -1.95
C GLY A 126 -0.10 -6.31 -2.99
N PRO A 127 -1.40 -6.46 -3.29
CA PRO A 127 -2.07 -5.67 -4.32
C PRO A 127 -2.05 -4.18 -4.00
N TRP A 128 -1.71 -3.34 -4.97
CA TRP A 128 -2.10 -1.92 -4.93
C TRP A 128 -3.47 -1.77 -5.55
N TRP A 129 -4.26 -0.85 -4.99
CA TRP A 129 -5.67 -0.71 -5.29
C TRP A 129 -5.93 0.61 -5.98
N VAL A 130 -6.72 0.57 -7.06
CA VAL A 130 -7.19 1.76 -7.75
C VAL A 130 -8.69 1.67 -7.99
N VAL A 131 -9.32 2.82 -8.16
CA VAL A 131 -10.62 2.95 -8.81
C VAL A 131 -10.38 3.38 -10.24
N ASP A 132 -10.97 2.67 -11.21
CA ASP A 132 -10.89 3.02 -12.62
C ASP A 132 -12.00 4.00 -13.06
N GLY A 133 -12.02 4.35 -14.34
CA GLY A 133 -12.95 5.29 -14.93
C GLY A 133 -14.40 4.80 -15.00
N ASN A 134 -14.64 3.52 -14.72
CA ASN A 134 -15.97 2.92 -14.58
C ASN A 134 -16.44 2.88 -13.12
N GLY A 135 -15.63 3.33 -12.16
CA GLY A 135 -15.91 3.18 -10.74
C GLY A 135 -15.67 1.77 -10.22
N GLU A 136 -14.94 0.94 -10.95
CA GLU A 136 -14.58 -0.40 -10.50
C GLU A 136 -13.28 -0.36 -9.70
N VAL A 137 -13.29 -0.98 -8.52
CA VAL A 137 -12.06 -1.17 -7.74
C VAL A 137 -11.29 -2.34 -8.35
N GLY A 138 -10.06 -2.07 -8.77
CA GLY A 138 -9.15 -3.05 -9.38
C GLY A 138 -7.83 -3.17 -8.64
N VAL A 139 -7.16 -4.30 -8.88
CA VAL A 139 -5.75 -4.49 -8.49
C VAL A 139 -4.86 -4.02 -9.63
N VAL A 140 -3.87 -3.19 -9.32
CA VAL A 140 -2.78 -2.87 -10.23
C VAL A 140 -1.47 -3.39 -9.64
N ASP A 141 -1.00 -4.49 -10.22
CA ASP A 141 0.18 -5.23 -9.83
C ASP A 141 1.46 -4.56 -10.35
N PHE A 142 2.58 -4.85 -9.71
CA PHE A 142 3.91 -4.39 -10.07
C PHE A 142 4.90 -5.55 -9.95
N THR A 143 6.11 -5.37 -10.47
CA THR A 143 7.17 -6.37 -10.29
C THR A 143 7.78 -6.21 -8.90
N TYR A 144 7.62 -7.21 -8.03
CA TYR A 144 8.23 -7.18 -6.70
C TYR A 144 9.76 -7.15 -6.79
N ASN A 145 10.40 -6.21 -6.08
CA ASN A 145 11.85 -5.99 -6.06
C ASN A 145 12.68 -7.05 -5.30
N ARG A 146 12.16 -8.27 -5.14
CA ARG A 146 12.89 -9.43 -4.63
C ARG A 146 12.68 -10.59 -5.61
N PRO A 147 13.66 -11.49 -5.83
CA PRO A 147 13.51 -12.65 -6.72
C PRO A 147 12.65 -13.75 -6.05
N ARG A 148 11.43 -13.38 -5.66
CA ARG A 148 10.43 -14.17 -4.92
C ARG A 148 9.19 -14.34 -5.80
N PRO A 149 9.20 -15.32 -6.73
CA PRO A 149 8.16 -15.42 -7.75
C PRO A 149 6.78 -15.78 -7.19
N ASN A 150 6.69 -16.46 -6.05
CA ASN A 150 5.38 -16.79 -5.46
C ASN A 150 4.75 -15.58 -4.78
N ASP A 151 5.57 -14.74 -4.15
CA ASP A 151 5.16 -13.44 -3.60
C ASP A 151 4.76 -12.49 -4.72
N ASN A 152 5.58 -12.37 -5.77
CA ASN A 152 5.29 -11.55 -6.94
C ASN A 152 3.99 -11.96 -7.66
N ALA A 153 3.55 -13.21 -7.52
CA ALA A 153 2.29 -13.68 -8.08
C ALA A 153 1.08 -13.49 -7.14
N ALA A 154 1.27 -13.02 -5.91
CA ALA A 154 0.20 -12.93 -4.92
C ALA A 154 -0.93 -11.95 -5.28
N PRO A 155 -0.69 -10.75 -5.86
CA PRO A 155 -1.76 -9.83 -6.23
C PRO A 155 -2.79 -10.45 -7.16
N SER A 156 -2.36 -11.24 -8.15
CA SER A 156 -3.28 -11.98 -9.04
C SER A 156 -4.17 -12.99 -8.30
N LYS A 157 -3.66 -13.62 -7.23
CA LYS A 157 -4.45 -14.57 -6.42
C LYS A 157 -5.52 -13.83 -5.63
N VAL A 158 -5.18 -12.66 -5.09
CA VAL A 158 -6.11 -11.81 -4.34
C VAL A 158 -7.19 -11.26 -5.27
N ALA A 159 -6.81 -10.75 -6.45
CA ALA A 159 -7.75 -10.25 -7.45
C ALA A 159 -8.76 -11.32 -7.89
N ASN A 160 -8.27 -12.53 -8.18
CA ASN A 160 -9.13 -13.67 -8.54
C ASN A 160 -10.06 -14.09 -7.39
N HIS A 161 -9.59 -14.08 -6.14
CA HIS A 161 -10.41 -14.46 -4.98
C HIS A 161 -11.54 -13.46 -4.75
N LEU A 162 -11.26 -12.17 -4.88
CA LEU A 162 -12.23 -11.09 -4.70
C LEU A 162 -13.08 -10.81 -5.94
N ASN A 163 -12.77 -11.45 -7.07
CA ASN A 163 -13.41 -11.23 -8.37
C ASN A 163 -13.41 -9.75 -8.78
N VAL A 164 -12.22 -9.14 -8.77
CA VAL A 164 -11.99 -7.76 -9.20
C VAL A 164 -11.08 -7.72 -10.44
N PRO A 165 -11.12 -6.65 -11.24
CA PRO A 165 -10.17 -6.44 -12.33
C PRO A 165 -8.71 -6.54 -11.87
N TYR A 166 -7.87 -7.10 -12.74
CA TYR A 166 -6.42 -7.21 -12.53
C TYR A 166 -5.68 -6.57 -13.70
N TYR A 167 -4.78 -5.66 -13.36
CA TYR A 167 -3.85 -5.01 -14.27
C TYR A 167 -2.43 -5.23 -13.76
N SER A 168 -1.44 -5.13 -14.63
CA SER A 168 -0.03 -5.23 -14.26
C SER A 168 0.78 -4.17 -14.98
N ALA A 169 1.51 -3.38 -14.20
CA ALA A 169 2.49 -2.42 -14.68
C ALA A 169 3.89 -3.05 -14.69
N ASP A 170 4.64 -2.90 -15.78
CA ASP A 170 6.04 -3.36 -15.85
C ASP A 170 6.99 -2.36 -15.17
N VAL A 171 6.85 -2.25 -13.86
CA VAL A 171 7.68 -1.40 -12.99
C VAL A 171 8.08 -2.18 -11.75
N VAL A 172 9.35 -2.10 -11.37
CA VAL A 172 9.89 -2.72 -10.15
C VAL A 172 9.52 -1.84 -8.96
N GLN A 173 8.80 -2.39 -7.99
CA GLN A 173 8.35 -1.66 -6.81
C GLN A 173 8.28 -2.57 -5.58
N THR A 174 8.00 -1.95 -4.43
CA THR A 174 7.65 -2.60 -3.17
C THR A 174 6.66 -1.71 -2.40
N GLY A 175 5.57 -2.30 -1.90
CA GLY A 175 4.52 -1.54 -1.22
C GLY A 175 4.92 -0.93 0.12
N GLY A 176 6.01 -1.37 0.77
CA GLY A 176 6.57 -0.69 1.95
C GLY A 176 7.23 0.64 1.59
N ASN A 177 7.65 0.80 0.33
CA ASN A 177 8.18 2.04 -0.21
C ASN A 177 7.16 2.85 -1.01
N TYR A 178 5.87 2.71 -0.71
CA TYR A 178 4.82 3.47 -1.40
C TYR A 178 3.73 3.90 -0.42
N MET A 179 3.37 5.18 -0.47
CA MET A 179 2.17 5.70 0.14
C MET A 179 1.49 6.70 -0.79
N THR A 180 0.17 6.72 -0.78
CA THR A 180 -0.67 7.62 -1.58
C THR A 180 -1.65 8.34 -0.70
N ASP A 181 -1.99 9.56 -1.08
CA ASP A 181 -3.05 10.32 -0.44
C ASP A 181 -4.44 10.10 -1.06
N GLY A 182 -4.50 9.38 -2.18
CA GLY A 182 -5.75 9.10 -2.88
C GLY A 182 -6.33 10.26 -3.69
N TYR A 183 -5.61 11.39 -3.80
CA TYR A 183 -5.96 12.58 -4.60
C TYR A 183 -4.94 12.87 -5.71
N GLY A 184 -4.13 11.87 -6.08
CA GLY A 184 -3.12 11.96 -7.14
C GLY A 184 -1.70 12.21 -6.64
N MET A 185 -1.51 12.34 -5.33
CA MET A 185 -0.18 12.47 -4.74
C MET A 185 0.29 11.15 -4.13
N SER A 186 1.54 10.81 -4.38
CA SER A 186 2.22 9.67 -3.75
C SER A 186 3.65 10.02 -3.37
N ALA A 187 4.20 9.27 -2.43
CA ALA A 187 5.58 9.40 -2.01
C ALA A 187 6.26 8.04 -1.84
N SER A 188 7.55 8.02 -2.16
CA SER A 188 8.45 6.87 -2.10
C SER A 188 9.89 7.33 -1.85
N THR A 189 10.78 6.43 -1.45
CA THR A 189 12.22 6.69 -1.43
C THR A 189 12.86 6.41 -2.79
N GLN A 190 14.15 6.72 -2.93
CA GLN A 190 14.94 6.62 -4.15
C GLN A 190 14.85 5.29 -4.90
N ILE A 191 14.60 4.17 -4.21
CA ILE A 191 14.61 2.85 -4.86
C ILE A 191 13.50 2.69 -5.90
N ALA A 192 12.43 3.49 -5.81
CA ALA A 192 11.42 3.60 -6.86
C ALA A 192 12.01 4.00 -8.22
N TYR A 193 13.12 4.74 -8.24
CA TYR A 193 13.85 5.11 -9.45
C TYR A 193 15.10 4.25 -9.68
N THR A 194 15.92 4.00 -8.65
CA THR A 194 17.22 3.32 -8.85
C THR A 194 17.06 1.85 -9.25
N GLU A 195 15.97 1.18 -8.85
CA GLU A 195 15.68 -0.21 -9.21
C GLU A 195 15.00 -0.36 -10.58
N ASN A 196 14.53 0.75 -11.18
CA ASN A 196 13.93 0.79 -12.52
C ASN A 196 14.89 1.22 -13.64
N GLY A 197 16.20 1.22 -13.36
CA GLY A 197 17.24 1.35 -14.36
C GLY A 197 17.81 2.76 -14.51
N CYS A 198 18.99 2.98 -13.93
CA CYS A 198 19.75 4.24 -14.05
C CYS A 198 20.46 4.42 -15.41
N ILE A 199 20.16 3.55 -16.39
CA ILE A 199 20.66 3.62 -17.77
C ILE A 199 19.55 4.12 -18.72
N ASP A 200 18.31 4.25 -18.24
CA ASP A 200 17.30 4.99 -18.99
C ASP A 200 17.72 6.46 -19.08
N SER A 201 17.91 6.96 -20.30
CA SER A 201 18.20 8.38 -20.56
C SER A 201 17.09 9.31 -20.06
N ASN A 202 15.91 8.76 -19.74
CA ASN A 202 14.77 9.47 -19.18
C ASN A 202 14.77 9.52 -17.65
N CYS A 203 15.80 8.94 -17.00
CA CYS A 203 15.97 8.95 -15.55
C CYS A 203 17.26 9.67 -15.17
N ASN A 204 17.14 10.75 -14.39
CA ASN A 204 18.27 11.45 -13.78
C ASN A 204 18.55 10.88 -12.38
N ALA A 205 18.62 9.56 -12.27
CA ALA A 205 18.87 8.83 -11.02
C ALA A 205 20.35 8.50 -10.80
N SER A 206 21.26 9.10 -11.59
CA SER A 206 22.70 8.86 -11.48
C SER A 206 23.50 10.15 -11.63
N ASN A 207 24.56 10.29 -10.83
CA ASN A 207 25.67 11.13 -11.26
C ASN A 207 26.27 10.49 -12.53
N SER A 208 26.60 11.31 -13.52
CA SER A 208 27.12 10.90 -14.82
C SER A 208 28.06 9.67 -14.73
N ASN A 209 27.66 8.56 -15.34
CA ASN A 209 28.38 7.28 -15.43
C ASN A 209 28.58 6.52 -14.10
N THR A 210 27.84 5.40 -13.97
CA THR A 210 28.20 4.13 -13.28
C THR A 210 27.78 3.87 -11.83
N ASN A 211 27.13 4.79 -11.09
CA ASN A 211 26.60 4.41 -9.78
C ASN A 211 25.11 4.71 -9.62
N CYS A 212 24.32 3.63 -9.50
CA CYS A 212 22.88 3.61 -9.27
C CYS A 212 22.50 3.79 -7.79
N ASP A 213 23.49 3.84 -6.90
CA ASP A 213 23.24 3.64 -5.47
C ASP A 213 22.83 4.94 -4.74
N TYR A 214 22.64 6.07 -5.45
CA TYR A 214 22.38 7.36 -4.80
C TYR A 214 21.62 8.37 -5.66
N VAL A 215 20.51 8.90 -5.12
CA VAL A 215 19.62 9.89 -5.74
C VAL A 215 19.56 11.12 -4.81
N PRO A 216 20.38 12.16 -5.02
CA PRO A 216 20.34 13.37 -4.18
C PRO A 216 19.11 14.23 -4.47
N LEU A 217 18.34 14.59 -3.44
CA LEU A 217 17.28 15.61 -3.52
C LEU A 217 17.83 16.95 -4.07
N PRO A 218 17.05 17.80 -4.77
CA PRO A 218 15.63 17.67 -5.17
C PRO A 218 15.38 17.62 -6.70
N ASN A 219 16.38 17.30 -7.54
CA ASN A 219 16.29 17.46 -9.01
C ASN A 219 16.31 16.16 -9.82
N ASN A 220 15.84 15.06 -9.23
CA ASN A 220 15.83 13.75 -9.89
C ASN A 220 14.40 13.41 -10.32
N PHE A 221 14.30 12.80 -11.50
CA PHE A 221 13.06 12.35 -12.10
C PHE A 221 13.35 11.06 -12.84
N CYS A 222 12.33 10.25 -13.07
CA CYS A 222 12.43 9.07 -13.91
C CYS A 222 11.16 8.99 -14.75
N THR A 223 11.19 9.63 -15.91
CA THR A 223 9.98 9.92 -16.69
C THR A 223 9.23 8.65 -17.07
N SER A 224 9.94 7.54 -17.28
CA SER A 224 9.33 6.23 -17.53
C SER A 224 8.55 5.72 -16.31
N VAL A 225 9.16 5.76 -15.12
CA VAL A 225 8.47 5.43 -13.86
C VAL A 225 7.31 6.39 -13.61
N ASP A 226 7.53 7.71 -13.73
CA ASP A 226 6.50 8.73 -13.50
C ASP A 226 5.29 8.56 -14.44
N ASN A 227 5.55 8.25 -15.73
CA ASN A 227 4.48 7.94 -16.68
C ASN A 227 3.73 6.66 -16.31
N THR A 228 4.42 5.62 -15.84
CA THR A 228 3.76 4.40 -15.35
C THR A 228 2.91 4.71 -14.10
N MET A 229 3.44 5.49 -13.15
CA MET A 229 2.70 5.92 -11.96
C MET A 229 1.43 6.71 -12.32
N LEU A 230 1.51 7.58 -13.33
CA LEU A 230 0.34 8.28 -13.85
C LEU A 230 -0.65 7.34 -14.56
N GLN A 231 -0.18 6.53 -15.50
CA GLN A 231 -1.03 5.72 -16.40
C GLN A 231 -1.69 4.53 -15.72
N TYR A 232 -1.09 3.97 -14.67
CA TYR A 232 -1.60 2.79 -13.98
C TYR A 232 -2.20 3.10 -12.62
N TYR A 233 -1.73 4.16 -11.95
CA TYR A 233 -2.08 4.45 -10.56
C TYR A 233 -2.73 5.83 -10.37
N GLY A 234 -2.82 6.65 -11.43
CA GLY A 234 -3.42 7.97 -11.37
C GLY A 234 -2.61 8.99 -10.59
N ILE A 235 -1.30 8.77 -10.44
CA ILE A 235 -0.42 9.66 -9.66
C ILE A 235 0.07 10.81 -10.55
N THR A 236 -0.40 12.02 -10.24
CA THR A 236 0.01 13.26 -10.93
C THR A 236 1.22 13.91 -10.27
N ASP A 237 1.36 13.75 -8.95
CA ASP A 237 2.41 14.36 -8.15
C ASP A 237 3.16 13.27 -7.37
N TYR A 238 4.23 12.75 -7.97
CA TYR A 238 5.02 11.67 -7.38
C TYR A 238 6.29 12.20 -6.71
N HIS A 239 6.31 12.17 -5.39
CA HIS A 239 7.43 12.63 -4.56
C HIS A 239 8.39 11.49 -4.23
N VAL A 240 9.43 11.34 -5.05
CA VAL A 240 10.52 10.39 -4.76
C VAL A 240 11.67 11.10 -4.06
N VAL A 241 11.92 10.74 -2.80
CA VAL A 241 12.90 11.41 -1.93
C VAL A 241 14.06 10.50 -1.53
N ALA A 242 15.15 11.07 -1.01
CA ALA A 242 16.21 10.26 -0.42
C ALA A 242 15.74 9.68 0.92
N ASP A 243 16.02 8.41 1.17
CA ASP A 243 15.76 7.74 2.42
C ASP A 243 16.65 8.34 3.52
N PRO A 244 16.07 8.82 4.64
CA PRO A 244 16.81 9.49 5.70
C PRO A 244 17.32 8.53 6.78
N THR A 245 17.18 7.21 6.61
CA THR A 245 17.44 6.22 7.68
C THR A 245 18.80 5.54 7.60
N ASP A 246 19.49 5.58 6.45
CA ASP A 246 20.77 4.89 6.21
C ASP A 246 20.69 3.39 6.53
N GLU A 247 19.56 2.77 6.19
CA GLU A 247 19.30 1.34 6.36
C GLU A 247 19.19 0.67 4.99
N TYR A 248 19.49 -0.63 4.92
CA TYR A 248 19.55 -1.37 3.65
C TYR A 248 18.22 -1.47 2.89
N ILE A 249 17.09 -1.15 3.54
CA ILE A 249 15.75 -1.41 3.02
C ILE A 249 15.19 -0.25 2.20
N ASP A 250 15.57 0.99 2.52
CA ASP A 250 15.09 2.22 1.87
C ASP A 250 13.54 2.26 1.73
N HIS A 251 12.78 1.94 2.77
CA HIS A 251 11.31 1.97 2.71
C HIS A 251 10.75 3.22 3.40
N ILE A 252 9.87 3.95 2.72
CA ILE A 252 9.21 5.15 3.28
C ILE A 252 8.44 4.87 4.58
N ASP A 253 7.83 3.70 4.72
CA ASP A 253 7.05 3.33 5.91
C ASP A 253 7.90 3.16 7.20
N CYS A 254 9.23 3.12 7.07
CA CYS A 254 10.16 3.06 8.20
C CYS A 254 10.40 4.44 8.83
N TRP A 255 9.99 5.52 8.18
CA TRP A 255 10.26 6.88 8.66
C TRP A 255 9.15 7.89 8.42
N SER A 256 8.16 7.62 7.56
CA SER A 256 7.01 8.49 7.33
C SER A 256 5.72 7.75 6.98
N LYS A 257 4.58 8.43 7.14
CA LYS A 257 3.25 7.91 6.81
C LYS A 257 2.25 9.05 6.54
N PHE A 258 1.52 8.98 5.43
CA PHE A 258 0.32 9.80 5.25
C PHE A 258 -0.79 9.37 6.21
N LEU A 259 -1.30 10.30 7.01
CA LEU A 259 -2.40 10.07 7.96
C LEU A 259 -3.74 10.55 7.41
N SER A 260 -3.71 11.50 6.48
CA SER A 260 -4.83 12.02 5.69
C SER A 260 -4.24 12.79 4.48
N PRO A 261 -5.04 13.36 3.57
CA PRO A 261 -4.48 14.15 2.47
C PRO A 261 -3.77 15.43 2.92
N GLU A 262 -3.94 15.83 4.19
CA GLU A 262 -3.34 17.05 4.73
C GLU A 262 -2.30 16.79 5.83
N LYS A 263 -2.21 15.55 6.33
CA LYS A 263 -1.45 15.20 7.53
C LYS A 263 -0.39 14.16 7.24
N LEU A 264 0.83 14.45 7.67
CA LEU A 264 1.99 13.60 7.48
C LEU A 264 2.63 13.30 8.83
N LEU A 265 2.95 12.03 9.09
CA LEU A 265 3.78 11.63 10.21
C LEU A 265 5.23 11.46 9.74
N ILE A 266 6.20 11.99 10.47
CA ILE A 266 7.63 11.76 10.22
C ILE A 266 8.32 11.40 11.54
N ARG A 267 9.23 10.42 11.52
CA ARG A 267 10.07 10.12 12.70
C ARG A 267 10.91 11.32 13.13
N SER A 268 11.30 11.37 14.39
CA SER A 268 12.24 12.34 14.92
C SER A 268 13.21 11.66 15.89
N VAL A 269 14.45 12.14 15.89
CA VAL A 269 15.54 11.57 16.67
C VAL A 269 16.23 12.68 17.45
N PRO A 270 16.96 12.37 18.54
CA PRO A 270 17.70 13.41 19.26
C PRO A 270 18.82 14.01 18.39
N PRO A 271 19.25 15.26 18.61
CA PRO A 271 20.24 15.96 17.77
C PRO A 271 21.63 15.30 17.63
N ASN A 272 21.94 14.32 18.48
CA ASN A 272 23.18 13.55 18.42
C ASN A 272 23.03 12.20 17.69
N HIS A 273 21.83 11.88 17.21
CA HIS A 273 21.58 10.71 16.37
C HIS A 273 22.24 10.90 15.00
N PRO A 274 22.89 9.88 14.40
CA PRO A 274 23.59 10.05 13.14
C PRO A 274 22.70 10.59 12.01
N GLN A 275 21.47 10.08 11.92
CA GLN A 275 20.46 10.47 10.90
C GLN A 275 19.67 11.74 11.22
N TYR A 276 20.03 12.51 12.26
CA TYR A 276 19.25 13.70 12.62
C TYR A 276 19.14 14.70 11.47
N SER A 277 20.24 14.95 10.75
CA SER A 277 20.26 15.98 9.71
C SER A 277 19.41 15.58 8.51
N GLU A 278 19.50 14.33 8.09
CA GLU A 278 18.79 13.74 6.96
C GLU A 278 17.27 13.67 7.24
N ILE A 279 16.88 13.36 8.48
CA ILE A 279 15.48 13.38 8.91
C ILE A 279 14.91 14.80 8.90
N GLU A 280 15.67 15.81 9.37
CA GLU A 280 15.21 17.19 9.29
C GLU A 280 15.19 17.72 7.83
N GLU A 281 16.07 17.23 6.95
CA GLU A 281 16.04 17.61 5.52
C GLU A 281 14.76 17.14 4.82
N VAL A 282 14.27 15.92 5.09
CA VAL A 282 12.98 15.48 4.54
C VAL A 282 11.80 16.23 5.14
N VAL A 283 11.91 16.70 6.39
CA VAL A 283 10.89 17.57 7.01
C VAL A 283 10.85 18.91 6.29
N ASP A 284 12.00 19.56 6.11
CA ASP A 284 12.13 20.82 5.37
C ASP A 284 11.56 20.68 3.94
N TYR A 285 11.78 19.54 3.29
CA TYR A 285 11.22 19.23 1.98
C TYR A 285 9.68 19.23 2.00
N PHE A 286 9.06 18.44 2.88
CA PHE A 286 7.60 18.35 2.96
C PHE A 286 6.96 19.67 3.45
N GLU A 287 7.65 20.47 4.28
CA GLU A 287 7.21 21.82 4.64
C GLU A 287 7.25 22.80 3.45
N SER A 288 8.14 22.57 2.48
CA SER A 288 8.33 23.45 1.32
C SER A 288 7.31 23.24 0.19
N ILE A 289 6.62 22.09 0.17
CA ILE A 289 5.62 21.74 -0.83
C ILE A 289 4.20 21.87 -0.28
N SER A 290 3.22 21.99 -1.18
CA SER A 290 1.81 21.95 -0.80
C SER A 290 1.29 20.52 -0.84
N ASN A 291 0.28 20.23 -0.03
CA ASN A 291 -0.54 19.02 -0.14
C ASN A 291 -1.48 19.10 -1.36
N SER A 292 -2.25 18.05 -1.63
CA SER A 292 -3.15 17.96 -2.78
C SER A 292 -4.29 18.98 -2.79
N PHE A 293 -4.54 19.68 -1.67
CA PHE A 293 -5.49 20.79 -1.60
C PHE A 293 -4.84 22.17 -1.72
N GLY A 294 -3.53 22.23 -2.00
CA GLY A 294 -2.78 23.48 -2.13
C GLY A 294 -2.44 24.15 -0.79
N ASN A 295 -2.63 23.46 0.33
CA ASN A 295 -2.28 23.95 1.67
C ASN A 295 -0.91 23.41 2.10
N SER A 296 -0.29 24.01 3.12
CA SER A 296 0.88 23.41 3.78
C SER A 296 0.49 22.12 4.52
N TRP A 297 1.41 21.17 4.59
CA TRP A 297 1.26 19.95 5.38
C TRP A 297 1.15 20.22 6.88
N GLU A 298 0.24 19.52 7.56
CA GLU A 298 0.26 19.41 9.01
C GLU A 298 1.16 18.22 9.39
N ILE A 299 2.41 18.53 9.72
CA ILE A 299 3.44 17.52 10.03
C ILE A 299 3.45 17.17 11.52
N PHE A 300 3.21 15.90 11.81
CA PHE A 300 3.36 15.31 13.14
C PHE A 300 4.71 14.62 13.25
N ARG A 301 5.38 14.78 14.40
CA ARG A 301 6.70 14.20 14.66
C ARG A 301 6.60 13.12 15.74
N VAL A 302 7.12 11.92 15.46
CA VAL A 302 7.15 10.80 16.44
C VAL A 302 8.57 10.49 16.89
N TYR A 303 8.82 10.58 18.19
CA TYR A 303 10.18 10.47 18.75
C TYR A 303 10.66 9.03 18.87
N THR A 304 11.73 8.68 18.14
CA THR A 304 12.30 7.34 17.99
C THR A 304 13.80 7.32 18.34
N PRO A 305 14.20 7.62 19.60
CA PRO A 305 15.62 7.78 19.95
C PRO A 305 16.47 6.50 19.85
N ASN A 306 15.82 5.35 19.73
CA ASN A 306 16.46 4.05 19.51
C ASN A 306 15.81 3.33 18.32
N ASP A 307 15.42 4.09 17.28
CA ASP A 307 14.86 3.56 16.04
C ASP A 307 13.61 2.69 16.20
N GLN A 308 12.76 3.01 17.18
CA GLN A 308 11.48 2.34 17.34
C GLN A 308 10.61 2.53 16.09
N PRO A 309 9.95 1.48 15.55
CA PRO A 309 9.28 1.53 14.26
C PRO A 309 7.87 2.16 14.33
N TYR A 310 7.67 3.23 15.09
CA TYR A 310 6.34 3.78 15.35
C TYR A 310 5.59 4.29 14.11
N THR A 311 6.30 4.66 13.04
CA THR A 311 5.70 5.04 11.75
C THR A 311 5.15 3.85 10.97
N ASN A 312 5.65 2.64 11.26
CA ASN A 312 5.29 1.39 10.62
C ASN A 312 3.96 0.83 11.17
N SER A 313 2.97 1.71 11.28
CA SER A 313 1.62 1.45 11.77
C SER A 313 0.65 1.12 10.63
N LEU A 314 -0.48 0.50 10.96
CA LEU A 314 -1.61 0.29 10.04
C LEU A 314 -2.78 1.19 10.46
N ILE A 315 -3.31 1.96 9.51
CA ILE A 315 -4.63 2.60 9.66
C ILE A 315 -5.66 1.63 9.10
N LEU A 316 -6.71 1.35 9.86
CA LEU A 316 -7.77 0.43 9.47
C LEU A 316 -9.11 0.93 9.97
N ASN A 317 -9.88 1.53 9.07
CA ASN A 317 -11.14 2.20 9.39
C ASN A 317 -10.95 3.21 10.52
N ASN A 318 -11.56 3.01 11.69
CA ASN A 318 -11.46 3.87 12.85
C ASN A 318 -10.39 3.45 13.86
N LYS A 319 -9.52 2.47 13.53
CA LYS A 319 -8.44 1.98 14.39
C LYS A 319 -7.07 2.27 13.80
N ILE A 320 -6.08 2.50 14.67
CA ILE A 320 -4.67 2.62 14.30
C ILE A 320 -3.87 1.62 15.11
N PHE A 321 -3.19 0.71 14.43
CA PHE A 321 -2.38 -0.33 15.04
C PHE A 321 -0.91 0.09 14.98
N VAL A 322 -0.33 0.41 16.13
CA VAL A 322 1.04 0.92 16.24
C VAL A 322 1.95 -0.16 16.80
N PRO A 323 3.08 -0.50 16.15
CA PRO A 323 4.05 -1.41 16.73
C PRO A 323 4.74 -0.72 17.92
N ILE A 324 4.73 -1.38 19.08
CA ILE A 324 5.39 -0.91 20.29
C ILE A 324 6.46 -1.91 20.74
N THR A 325 7.49 -1.42 21.43
CA THR A 325 8.70 -2.20 21.77
C THR A 325 8.87 -2.41 23.27
N ASN A 326 7.86 -2.10 24.08
CA ASN A 326 7.92 -1.99 25.54
C ASN A 326 8.96 -0.96 26.01
N SER A 327 9.11 0.12 25.25
CA SER A 327 10.05 1.20 25.57
C SER A 327 9.35 2.33 26.33
N SER A 328 10.13 3.22 26.95
CA SER A 328 9.60 4.39 27.64
C SER A 328 8.94 5.42 26.70
N ASN A 329 9.12 5.28 25.38
CA ASN A 329 8.58 6.21 24.39
C ASN A 329 7.23 5.74 23.81
N ASP A 330 6.80 4.51 24.11
CA ASP A 330 5.61 3.91 23.48
C ASP A 330 4.36 4.76 23.72
N GLN A 331 4.09 5.16 24.97
CA GLN A 331 2.91 5.97 25.28
C GLN A 331 2.95 7.36 24.60
N ALA A 332 4.14 7.95 24.49
CA ALA A 332 4.30 9.24 23.82
C ALA A 332 4.01 9.11 22.32
N ALA A 333 4.49 8.03 21.69
CA ALA A 333 4.20 7.74 20.29
C ALA A 333 2.71 7.51 20.02
N LEU A 334 2.01 6.73 20.87
CA LEU A 334 0.56 6.54 20.78
C LEU A 334 -0.19 7.88 20.89
N SER A 335 0.23 8.76 21.81
CA SER A 335 -0.40 10.07 22.01
C SER A 335 -0.27 11.00 20.78
N ILE A 336 0.79 10.86 19.98
CA ILE A 336 0.94 11.61 18.73
C ILE A 336 -0.11 11.18 17.70
N TYR A 337 -0.38 9.88 17.58
CA TYR A 337 -1.46 9.39 16.72
C TYR A 337 -2.83 9.86 17.21
N GLU A 338 -3.10 9.81 18.53
CA GLU A 338 -4.35 10.30 19.11
C GLU A 338 -4.57 11.79 18.83
N GLN A 339 -3.49 12.59 18.86
CA GLN A 339 -3.53 14.00 18.51
C GLN A 339 -3.75 14.21 17.00
N ALA A 340 -3.04 13.45 16.16
CA ALA A 340 -3.07 13.60 14.71
C ALA A 340 -4.39 13.12 14.10
N MET A 341 -5.00 12.10 14.67
CA MET A 341 -6.21 11.46 14.16
C MET A 341 -7.30 11.39 15.24
N PRO A 342 -7.87 12.54 15.67
CA PRO A 342 -8.91 12.56 16.70
C PRO A 342 -10.12 11.71 16.30
N GLY A 343 -10.60 10.88 17.22
CA GLY A 343 -11.72 9.96 16.99
C GLY A 343 -11.32 8.55 16.58
N TYR A 344 -10.04 8.34 16.21
CA TYR A 344 -9.50 6.99 16.00
C TYR A 344 -9.15 6.33 17.34
N GLU A 345 -9.33 5.02 17.41
CA GLU A 345 -8.85 4.20 18.51
C GLU A 345 -7.40 3.75 18.21
N VAL A 346 -6.45 4.22 19.03
CA VAL A 346 -5.03 3.94 18.84
C VAL A 346 -4.60 2.79 19.75
N LEU A 347 -4.11 1.71 19.15
CA LEU A 347 -3.77 0.46 19.84
C LEU A 347 -2.32 0.08 19.62
N GLY A 348 -1.58 -0.14 20.71
CA GLY A 348 -0.19 -0.60 20.68
C GLY A 348 -0.07 -2.12 20.68
N PHE A 349 0.71 -2.69 19.77
CA PHE A 349 0.99 -4.13 19.71
C PHE A 349 2.48 -4.45 19.79
N THR A 350 2.86 -5.36 20.68
CA THR A 350 4.22 -5.92 20.75
C THR A 350 4.38 -7.07 19.75
N GLY A 351 5.60 -7.29 19.28
CA GLY A 351 5.97 -8.39 18.39
C GLY A 351 7.47 -8.43 18.17
N SER A 352 7.91 -9.29 17.23
CA SER A 352 9.30 -9.31 16.77
C SER A 352 9.52 -8.19 15.75
N TRP A 353 9.51 -6.95 16.24
CA TRP A 353 9.65 -5.75 15.43
C TRP A 353 11.10 -5.30 15.37
N ASP A 354 11.50 -4.84 14.19
CA ASP A 354 12.77 -4.15 13.92
C ASP A 354 12.46 -2.76 13.35
N SER A 355 13.45 -1.86 13.36
CA SER A 355 13.32 -0.51 12.79
C SER A 355 12.94 -0.53 11.30
N THR A 356 13.33 -1.59 10.60
CA THR A 356 13.13 -1.81 9.16
C THR A 356 12.03 -2.82 8.84
N ASP A 357 11.38 -3.42 9.85
CA ASP A 357 10.32 -4.41 9.67
C ASP A 357 9.44 -4.51 10.91
N ALA A 358 8.22 -3.98 10.84
CA ALA A 358 7.26 -4.11 11.93
C ALA A 358 5.85 -4.42 11.43
N LEU A 359 4.84 -3.74 11.96
CA LEU A 359 3.44 -4.12 11.78
C LEU A 359 2.99 -3.87 10.34
N HIS A 360 3.25 -2.67 9.80
CA HIS A 360 2.80 -2.26 8.47
C HIS A 360 3.40 -3.14 7.37
N CYS A 361 4.66 -3.56 7.49
CA CYS A 361 5.34 -4.42 6.51
C CYS A 361 4.66 -5.80 6.34
N ARG A 362 3.88 -6.24 7.33
CA ARG A 362 3.35 -7.62 7.40
C ARG A 362 1.84 -7.69 7.13
N VAL A 363 1.21 -6.57 6.77
CA VAL A 363 -0.23 -6.44 6.54
C VAL A 363 -0.52 -5.52 5.36
N LYS A 364 -1.60 -5.78 4.62
CA LYS A 364 -2.09 -4.90 3.54
C LYS A 364 -3.60 -4.72 3.62
N GLY A 365 -4.08 -3.49 3.72
CA GLY A 365 -5.52 -3.19 3.69
C GLY A 365 -6.17 -3.64 2.37
N ILE A 366 -7.41 -4.11 2.45
CA ILE A 366 -8.28 -4.40 1.33
C ILE A 366 -9.43 -3.39 1.37
N PRO A 367 -9.54 -2.48 0.38
CA PRO A 367 -10.53 -1.43 0.37
C PRO A 367 -11.94 -2.02 0.34
N ASP A 368 -12.91 -1.24 0.80
CA ASP A 368 -14.30 -1.56 0.55
C ASP A 368 -14.58 -1.48 -0.95
N LEU A 369 -14.80 -2.65 -1.57
CA LEU A 369 -14.99 -2.81 -3.00
C LEU A 369 -16.36 -2.28 -3.45
N SER A 370 -17.25 -1.96 -2.50
CA SER A 370 -18.56 -1.38 -2.77
C SER A 370 -18.60 0.15 -2.67
N LEU A 371 -17.57 0.76 -2.07
CA LEU A 371 -17.60 2.17 -1.72
C LEU A 371 -17.51 3.11 -2.93
N TYR A 372 -16.76 2.71 -3.95
CA TYR A 372 -16.45 3.58 -5.11
C TYR A 372 -17.32 3.31 -6.33
N GLN A 373 -18.48 2.68 -6.13
CA GLN A 373 -19.47 2.57 -7.20
C GLN A 373 -20.00 3.96 -7.52
N TYR A 374 -19.33 4.65 -8.44
CA TYR A 374 -19.85 5.88 -8.99
C TYR A 374 -21.15 5.56 -9.69
N SER A 375 -22.23 6.19 -9.24
CA SER A 375 -23.49 6.11 -9.95
C SER A 375 -23.47 7.13 -11.07
N THR A 376 -23.80 6.75 -12.30
CA THR A 376 -23.94 7.72 -13.39
C THR A 376 -24.91 8.82 -12.95
N GLY A 377 -24.48 10.09 -13.02
CA GLY A 377 -25.20 11.24 -12.51
C GLY A 377 -24.82 11.69 -11.09
N ASP A 378 -24.03 10.94 -10.32
CA ASP A 378 -23.46 11.38 -9.03
C ASP A 378 -22.14 12.12 -9.27
N VAL A 379 -22.25 13.28 -9.91
CA VAL A 379 -21.12 14.03 -10.46
C VAL A 379 -20.27 14.63 -9.36
N ASN A 380 -20.86 15.01 -8.22
CA ASN A 380 -20.09 15.48 -7.07
C ASN A 380 -19.54 14.34 -6.19
N MET A 381 -19.84 13.09 -6.55
CA MET A 381 -19.38 11.86 -5.88
C MET A 381 -19.74 11.85 -4.38
N ASP A 382 -20.90 12.42 -4.02
CA ASP A 382 -21.39 12.44 -2.63
C ASP A 382 -22.22 11.20 -2.26
N GLY A 383 -22.41 10.29 -3.22
CA GLY A 383 -23.19 9.06 -3.08
C GLY A 383 -24.69 9.27 -3.30
N SER A 384 -25.15 10.47 -3.66
CA SER A 384 -26.56 10.80 -3.84
C SER A 384 -26.80 11.64 -5.10
N ILE A 385 -27.44 11.05 -6.12
CA ILE A 385 -27.85 11.80 -7.31
C ILE A 385 -28.95 12.81 -6.95
N ASN A 386 -28.58 14.10 -6.90
CA ASN A 386 -29.45 15.18 -6.45
C ASN A 386 -29.18 16.51 -7.21
N VAL A 387 -29.80 17.60 -6.74
CA VAL A 387 -29.68 18.91 -7.42
C VAL A 387 -28.25 19.47 -7.40
N GLN A 388 -27.41 19.03 -6.46
CA GLN A 388 -26.01 19.44 -6.39
C GLN A 388 -25.23 18.94 -7.60
N ASP A 389 -25.49 17.73 -8.08
CA ASP A 389 -24.89 17.19 -9.30
C ASP A 389 -25.28 17.99 -10.54
N ILE A 390 -26.55 18.43 -10.62
CA ILE A 390 -26.99 19.35 -11.69
C ILE A 390 -26.17 20.64 -11.65
N ILE A 391 -25.92 21.20 -10.47
CA ILE A 391 -25.13 22.42 -10.33
C ILE A 391 -23.70 22.20 -10.84
N VAL A 392 -23.10 21.04 -10.53
CA VAL A 392 -21.77 20.68 -11.02
C VAL A 392 -21.75 20.53 -12.54
N ILE A 393 -22.68 19.77 -13.14
CA ILE A 393 -22.81 19.63 -14.60
C ILE A 393 -22.98 21.00 -15.27
N VAL A 394 -23.85 21.86 -14.73
CA VAL A 394 -24.08 23.21 -15.28
C VAL A 394 -22.83 24.06 -15.18
N ASN A 395 -22.04 23.95 -14.11
CA ASN A 395 -20.77 24.65 -13.99
C ASN A 395 -19.76 24.21 -15.05
N PHE A 396 -19.74 22.92 -15.43
CA PHE A 396 -18.91 22.42 -16.52
C PHE A 396 -19.37 22.97 -17.88
N ILE A 397 -20.68 22.93 -18.17
CA ILE A 397 -21.25 23.48 -19.41
C ILE A 397 -20.95 24.98 -19.55
N LEU A 398 -20.98 25.72 -18.44
CA LEU A 398 -20.68 27.16 -18.40
C LEU A 398 -19.18 27.46 -18.36
N SER A 399 -18.32 26.44 -18.36
CA SER A 399 -16.86 26.56 -18.22
C SER A 399 -16.43 27.37 -16.99
N ILE A 400 -17.22 27.27 -15.90
CA ILE A 400 -16.88 27.84 -14.59
C ILE A 400 -15.79 27.01 -13.94
N ASN A 401 -15.92 25.68 -14.05
CA ASN A 401 -14.92 24.68 -13.65
C ASN A 401 -14.68 23.74 -14.82
N SER A 402 -13.49 23.15 -14.90
CA SER A 402 -13.22 22.03 -15.80
C SER A 402 -13.48 20.72 -15.05
N PRO A 403 -14.25 19.78 -15.61
CA PRO A 403 -14.43 18.48 -14.98
C PRO A 403 -13.11 17.73 -14.93
N THR A 404 -12.86 17.02 -13.84
CA THR A 404 -11.94 15.87 -13.83
C THR A 404 -12.46 14.81 -14.79
N SER A 405 -11.63 13.85 -15.19
CA SER A 405 -12.13 12.79 -16.08
C SER A 405 -13.20 11.92 -15.41
N ILE A 406 -13.28 11.90 -14.06
CA ILE A 406 -14.32 11.14 -13.33
C ILE A 406 -15.63 11.90 -13.48
N GLU A 407 -15.60 13.17 -13.11
CA GLU A 407 -16.75 14.04 -13.24
C GLU A 407 -17.25 14.12 -14.68
N SER A 408 -16.36 14.05 -15.68
CA SER A 408 -16.74 14.00 -17.08
C SER A 408 -17.52 12.72 -17.43
N ASN A 409 -17.04 11.56 -17.00
CA ASN A 409 -17.72 10.27 -17.23
C ASN A 409 -19.06 10.19 -16.47
N LEU A 410 -19.14 10.76 -15.26
CA LEU A 410 -20.37 10.75 -14.46
C LEU A 410 -21.40 11.78 -14.92
N ALA A 411 -20.93 12.88 -15.51
CA ALA A 411 -21.76 13.92 -16.10
C ALA A 411 -22.28 13.54 -17.49
N ASP A 412 -21.54 12.77 -18.28
CA ASP A 412 -21.96 12.29 -19.61
C ASP A 412 -22.96 11.12 -19.49
N LEU A 413 -24.24 11.46 -19.43
CA LEU A 413 -25.34 10.54 -19.13
C LEU A 413 -25.87 9.82 -20.38
N ASN A 414 -25.51 10.29 -21.58
CA ASN A 414 -25.87 9.65 -22.84
C ASN A 414 -24.69 8.96 -23.54
N SER A 415 -23.47 9.07 -22.98
CA SER A 415 -22.23 8.49 -23.49
C SER A 415 -21.89 8.97 -24.90
N ASP A 416 -22.05 10.28 -25.14
CA ASP A 416 -21.72 10.93 -26.41
C ASP A 416 -20.40 11.73 -26.39
N ASP A 417 -19.65 11.63 -25.29
CA ASP A 417 -18.38 12.33 -25.01
C ASP A 417 -18.52 13.87 -24.84
N ASP A 418 -19.74 14.44 -24.89
CA ASP A 418 -19.99 15.88 -24.79
C ASP A 418 -20.91 16.24 -23.61
N ILE A 419 -20.38 16.81 -22.52
CA ILE A 419 -21.20 17.31 -21.40
C ILE A 419 -22.03 18.53 -21.85
N ASN A 420 -23.34 18.35 -22.00
CA ASN A 420 -24.25 19.37 -22.52
C ASN A 420 -25.64 19.34 -21.88
N ILE A 421 -26.57 20.11 -22.44
CA ILE A 421 -27.93 20.25 -21.87
C ILE A 421 -28.72 18.93 -21.88
N GLN A 422 -28.35 17.96 -22.72
CA GLN A 422 -28.97 16.64 -22.76
C GLN A 422 -28.69 15.87 -21.47
N ASP A 423 -27.47 15.96 -20.95
CA ASP A 423 -27.08 15.34 -19.67
C ASP A 423 -27.86 15.93 -18.50
N VAL A 424 -28.03 17.26 -18.50
CA VAL A 424 -28.86 17.94 -17.50
C VAL A 424 -30.31 17.42 -17.53
N ILE A 425 -30.86 17.14 -18.71
CA ILE A 425 -32.22 16.57 -18.84
C ILE A 425 -32.23 15.14 -18.29
N LEU A 426 -31.20 14.34 -18.56
CA LEU A 426 -31.11 12.96 -18.11
C LEU A 426 -30.98 12.84 -16.59
N ILE A 427 -30.13 13.66 -15.97
CA ILE A 427 -29.98 13.66 -14.51
C ILE A 427 -31.25 14.15 -13.82
N VAL A 428 -31.96 15.13 -14.38
CA VAL A 428 -33.27 15.56 -13.84
C VAL A 428 -34.25 14.40 -13.87
N ASN A 429 -34.24 13.58 -14.92
CA ASN A 429 -35.09 12.38 -14.99
C ASN A 429 -34.66 11.30 -13.99
N LEU A 430 -33.37 11.19 -13.64
CA LEU A 430 -32.89 10.30 -12.59
C LEU A 430 -33.38 10.76 -11.21
N ILE A 431 -33.30 12.06 -10.91
CA ILE A 431 -33.71 12.65 -9.63
C ILE A 431 -35.23 12.57 -9.41
N LEU A 432 -36.03 12.65 -10.47
CA LEU A 432 -37.49 12.64 -10.39
C LEU A 432 -38.11 11.24 -10.34
N ARG A 433 -37.31 10.17 -10.40
CA ARG A 433 -37.75 8.78 -10.23
C ARG A 433 -37.68 8.36 -8.76
#